data_AF-A0A3S5GX08-F1
#
_entry.id   AF-A0A3S5GX08-F1
#
_cell.length_a   1.000
_cell.length_b   1.000
_cell.length_c   1.000
_cell.angle_alpha   90.00
_cell.angle_beta   90.00
_cell.angle_gamma   90.00
#
_symmetry.space_group_name_H-M   'P 1'
#
loop_
_entity.id
_entity.type
_entity.pdbx_description
1 polymer ?
#
loop_
_entity_poly.entity_id
_entity_poly.type
_entity_poly.pdbx_seq_one_letter_code
_entity_poly.pdbx_strand_id
1 'polypeptide(L)'
;MPIETKRQAEVLKKLQDVIKHTDRDIAAGRKLAIKRWVGTYIEYIKLFKDDKLEFLYNVFRDEGCWLGTRLNNTVLGQKLTEEKIGEIDNPLPRYGMASRYCITGKIGDFFNKQFVHSRGQFTSEEVDSQGNPISDQYVRNILLSSMKRNGPVFDFWIDRESGELKKYDAVEGFDSTVKLKWSEGVEYFYNQLEEKDKEKKLTEAIVALSRPQSVKRDAPILDFCVRNIGDKDTLLQKLLQKDKGVYSLLAELIESCFFDTVHDLVQCWCYKGVSAGGDCSDKIFSQQDYELFLYSLSNVMLKNPELSVQARSLIMEIWKCERFAEYRETSVNTSNYTVPIKSVLGGLIINWKREDVCKPDRGIEKEEILDMISFAKGCFPEKFDLFKEVMIENLRICGREGKRKGVDYGKFAEELFLQLEKVTLPSVGDGPWNNLRSQSKVSLPPDGSGDGPQSEFEAPSVSGISGSHKKRRI
;
A
#
# COMPACT_ATOMS: atom_id res chain seq x y z
N MET A 1 15.55 6.98 0.43
CA MET A 1 14.61 7.61 1.38
C MET A 1 15.21 8.95 1.78
N PRO A 2 14.46 10.07 1.78
CA PRO A 2 15.02 11.34 2.27
C PRO A 2 15.40 11.20 3.74
N ILE A 3 16.50 11.86 4.13
CA ILE A 3 16.97 11.88 5.51
C ILE A 3 15.89 12.58 6.34
N GLU A 4 15.23 11.86 7.27
CA GLU A 4 14.39 12.51 8.27
C GLU A 4 15.27 13.48 9.06
N THR A 5 14.99 14.77 8.93
CA THR A 5 15.74 15.77 9.70
C THR A 5 15.49 15.51 11.19
N LYS A 6 16.49 15.77 12.05
CA LYS A 6 16.34 15.65 13.49
C LYS A 6 15.06 16.35 14.01
N ARG A 7 14.72 17.50 13.40
CA ARG A 7 13.50 18.24 13.72
C ARG A 7 12.20 17.52 13.30
N GLN A 8 12.17 16.85 12.16
CA GLN A 8 11.03 16.04 11.74
C GLN A 8 10.78 14.89 12.73
N ALA A 9 11.84 14.22 13.20
CA ALA A 9 11.72 13.17 14.22
C ALA A 9 11.24 13.72 15.57
N GLU A 10 11.72 14.89 16.00
CA GLU A 10 11.23 15.59 17.22
C GLU A 10 9.73 15.93 17.13
N VAL A 11 9.30 16.53 16.01
CA VAL A 11 7.89 16.88 15.75
C VAL A 11 7.02 15.62 15.71
N LEU A 12 7.44 14.60 14.96
CA LEU A 12 6.73 13.33 14.87
C LEU A 12 6.55 12.70 16.25
N LYS A 13 7.62 12.63 17.05
CA LYS A 13 7.57 12.07 18.40
C LYS A 13 6.58 12.83 19.29
N LYS A 14 6.67 14.16 19.39
CA LYS A 14 5.75 14.96 20.23
C LYS A 14 4.28 14.72 19.84
N LEU A 15 4.00 14.59 18.54
CA LEU A 15 2.64 14.34 18.05
C LEU A 15 2.20 12.88 18.28
N GLN A 16 3.08 11.89 18.18
CA GLN A 16 2.76 10.48 18.48
C GLN A 16 2.57 10.23 19.99
N ASP A 17 3.23 11.00 20.87
CA ASP A 17 3.10 10.90 22.33
C ASP A 17 1.71 11.36 22.86
N VAL A 18 0.84 11.92 22.00
CA VAL A 18 -0.57 12.19 22.33
C VAL A 18 -1.43 10.92 22.36
N ILE A 19 -1.05 9.89 21.61
CA ILE A 19 -1.89 8.70 21.40
C ILE A 19 -1.81 7.80 22.64
N LYS A 20 -2.84 7.92 23.48
CA LYS A 20 -3.01 7.19 24.74
C LYS A 20 -4.28 6.34 24.70
N HIS A 21 -4.35 5.42 23.74
CA HIS A 21 -5.46 4.49 23.59
C HIS A 21 -5.20 3.18 24.36
N THR A 22 -6.25 2.57 24.93
CA THR A 22 -6.15 1.34 25.75
C THR A 22 -5.87 0.11 24.90
N ASP A 23 -6.62 -0.04 23.80
CA ASP A 23 -6.27 -0.95 22.69
C ASP A 23 -4.99 -0.44 22.03
N ARG A 24 -3.97 -1.32 21.97
CA ARG A 24 -2.64 -0.97 21.47
C ARG A 24 -2.51 -1.06 19.96
N ASP A 25 -3.39 -1.78 19.29
CA ASP A 25 -3.39 -1.92 17.84
C ASP A 25 -4.06 -0.69 17.22
N ILE A 26 -5.12 -0.18 17.87
CA ILE A 26 -5.64 1.17 17.63
C ILE A 26 -4.55 2.23 17.89
N ALA A 27 -3.82 2.15 19.01
CA ALA A 27 -2.74 3.10 19.29
C ALA A 27 -1.63 3.10 18.23
N ALA A 28 -1.17 1.92 17.78
CA ALA A 28 -0.16 1.79 16.74
C ALA A 28 -0.65 2.33 15.38
N GLY A 29 -1.88 1.99 14.98
CA GLY A 29 -2.50 2.50 13.76
C GLY A 29 -2.64 4.03 13.75
N ARG A 30 -3.08 4.64 14.86
CA ARG A 30 -3.17 6.10 14.99
C ARG A 30 -1.80 6.78 14.94
N LYS A 31 -0.79 6.24 15.64
CA LYS A 31 0.60 6.74 15.55
C LYS A 31 1.15 6.69 14.13
N LEU A 32 0.83 5.65 13.37
CA LEU A 32 1.19 5.51 11.97
C LEU A 32 0.46 6.52 11.08
N ALA A 33 -0.82 6.79 11.33
CA ALA A 33 -1.58 7.83 10.65
C ALA A 33 -0.97 9.23 10.92
N ILE A 34 -0.53 9.53 12.14
CA ILE A 34 0.25 10.75 12.44
C ILE A 34 1.56 10.75 11.64
N LYS A 35 2.31 9.64 11.57
CA LYS A 35 3.55 9.54 10.77
C LYS A 35 3.32 9.86 9.30
N ARG A 36 2.25 9.35 8.68
CA ARG A 36 1.85 9.68 7.31
C ARG A 36 1.47 11.15 7.18
N TRP A 37 0.64 11.66 8.08
CA TRP A 37 0.20 13.06 8.08
C TRP A 37 1.39 14.03 8.19
N VAL A 38 2.27 13.83 9.16
CA VAL A 38 3.52 14.59 9.32
C VAL A 38 4.36 14.51 8.05
N GLY A 39 4.50 13.32 7.43
CA GLY A 39 5.22 13.18 6.16
C GLY A 39 4.62 13.99 5.00
N THR A 40 3.29 14.12 4.92
CA THR A 40 2.59 14.93 3.92
C THR A 40 2.69 16.44 4.21
N TYR A 41 2.64 16.82 5.49
CA TYR A 41 2.47 18.22 5.93
C TYR A 41 3.74 18.85 6.52
N ILE A 42 4.88 18.15 6.52
CA ILE A 42 6.14 18.58 7.14
C ILE A 42 6.57 20.00 6.75
N GLU A 43 6.37 20.39 5.49
CA GLU A 43 6.76 21.71 4.99
C GLU A 43 6.07 22.87 5.72
N TYR A 44 4.85 22.68 6.20
CA TYR A 44 4.12 23.70 6.99
C TYR A 44 4.52 23.70 8.46
N ILE A 45 4.84 22.53 9.02
CA ILE A 45 4.96 22.33 10.48
C ILE A 45 6.40 22.17 10.97
N LYS A 46 7.40 22.00 10.09
CA LYS A 46 8.81 21.78 10.47
C LYS A 46 9.41 22.88 11.35
N LEU A 47 8.91 24.11 11.22
CA LEU A 47 9.34 25.27 12.00
C LEU A 47 8.49 25.52 13.26
N PHE A 48 7.42 24.75 13.48
CA PHE A 48 6.59 24.90 14.67
C PHE A 48 7.38 24.52 15.91
N LYS A 49 7.21 25.32 16.97
CA LYS A 49 7.74 25.06 18.32
C LYS A 49 6.57 24.93 19.29
N ASP A 50 6.87 24.44 20.47
CA ASP A 50 6.06 24.41 21.71
C ASP A 50 4.56 24.68 21.54
N ASP A 51 4.15 25.96 21.54
CA ASP A 51 2.78 26.48 21.38
C ASP A 51 2.10 26.03 20.06
N LYS A 52 2.78 26.22 18.93
CA LYS A 52 2.30 25.85 17.60
C LYS A 52 2.20 24.33 17.40
N LEU A 53 3.04 23.58 18.11
CA LEU A 53 2.91 22.12 18.18
C LEU A 53 1.80 21.68 19.14
N GLU A 54 1.52 22.47 20.19
CA GLU A 54 0.44 22.21 21.14
C GLU A 54 -0.94 22.35 20.49
N PHE A 55 -1.10 23.25 19.51
CA PHE A 55 -2.29 23.28 18.63
C PHE A 55 -2.54 21.91 17.98
N LEU A 56 -1.54 21.35 17.28
CA LEU A 56 -1.65 20.05 16.61
C LEU A 56 -1.79 18.88 17.61
N TYR A 57 -1.15 18.98 18.78
CA TYR A 57 -1.32 18.03 19.87
C TYR A 57 -2.78 17.98 20.32
N ASN A 58 -3.42 19.13 20.54
CA ASN A 58 -4.83 19.21 20.91
C ASN A 58 -5.77 18.69 19.79
N VAL A 59 -5.43 18.90 18.50
CA VAL A 59 -6.17 18.31 17.37
C VAL A 59 -6.12 16.78 17.41
N PHE A 60 -4.92 16.19 17.56
CA PHE A 60 -4.78 14.72 17.55
C PHE A 60 -5.22 14.06 18.87
N ARG A 61 -5.37 14.82 19.96
CA ARG A 61 -5.99 14.37 21.21
C ARG A 61 -7.52 14.26 21.13
N ASP A 62 -8.14 14.94 20.17
CA ASP A 62 -9.59 14.93 20.00
C ASP A 62 -10.03 13.60 19.37
N GLU A 63 -10.80 12.79 20.10
CA GLU A 63 -11.32 11.51 19.61
C GLU A 63 -12.21 11.67 18.37
N GLY A 64 -12.86 12.82 18.16
CA GLY A 64 -13.63 13.12 16.96
C GLY A 64 -12.79 13.19 15.68
N CYS A 65 -11.47 13.44 15.80
CA CYS A 65 -10.53 13.42 14.68
C CYS A 65 -10.16 11.99 14.23
N TRP A 66 -10.73 10.95 14.83
CA TRP A 66 -10.36 9.54 14.59
C TRP A 66 -11.55 8.67 14.18
N LEU A 67 -11.28 7.70 13.29
CA LEU A 67 -12.15 6.60 12.90
C LEU A 67 -11.36 5.30 13.12
N GLY A 68 -11.39 4.79 14.36
CA GLY A 68 -10.55 3.66 14.78
C GLY A 68 -9.05 4.01 14.68
N THR A 69 -8.35 3.34 13.77
CA THR A 69 -6.92 3.55 13.44
C THR A 69 -6.67 4.75 12.51
N ARG A 70 -7.69 5.28 11.84
CA ARG A 70 -7.57 6.25 10.73
C ARG A 70 -8.00 7.66 11.16
N LEU A 71 -7.53 8.68 10.45
CA LEU A 71 -7.98 10.06 10.65
C LEU A 71 -9.38 10.26 10.05
N ASN A 72 -10.24 11.00 10.76
CA ASN A 72 -11.51 11.51 10.26
C ASN A 72 -11.22 12.80 9.47
N ASN A 73 -11.04 12.71 8.15
CA ASN A 73 -10.60 13.85 7.35
C ASN A 73 -11.58 15.04 7.41
N THR A 74 -12.90 14.80 7.50
CA THR A 74 -13.91 15.84 7.65
C THR A 74 -13.75 16.62 8.95
N VAL A 75 -13.71 15.93 10.10
CA VAL A 75 -13.58 16.59 11.41
C VAL A 75 -12.19 17.20 11.59
N LEU A 76 -11.14 16.50 11.15
CA LEU A 76 -9.78 17.00 11.15
C LEU A 76 -9.67 18.31 10.35
N GLY A 77 -10.22 18.35 9.14
CA GLY A 77 -10.23 19.54 8.29
C GLY A 77 -10.95 20.74 8.90
N GLN A 78 -12.08 20.50 9.59
CA GLN A 78 -12.75 21.55 10.36
C GLN A 78 -11.83 22.08 11.46
N LYS A 79 -11.25 21.21 12.30
CA LYS A 79 -10.34 21.60 13.40
C LYS A 79 -9.09 22.35 12.90
N LEU A 80 -8.46 21.88 11.81
CA LEU A 80 -7.28 22.53 11.19
C LEU A 80 -7.61 23.87 10.52
N THR A 81 -8.88 24.24 10.37
CA THR A 81 -9.34 25.52 9.80
C THR A 81 -9.99 26.46 10.82
N GLU A 82 -10.11 26.06 12.09
CA GLU A 82 -10.58 26.95 13.15
C GLU A 82 -9.61 28.10 13.42
N GLU A 83 -10.08 29.19 14.02
CA GLU A 83 -9.23 30.32 14.40
C GLU A 83 -8.29 29.98 15.56
N LYS A 84 -8.81 29.25 16.55
CA LYS A 84 -8.06 28.77 17.72
C LYS A 84 -8.62 27.44 18.22
N ILE A 85 -7.83 26.71 19.00
CA ILE A 85 -8.28 25.52 19.75
C ILE A 85 -7.96 25.75 21.23
N GLY A 86 -9.01 25.84 22.05
CA GLY A 86 -8.90 26.42 23.38
C GLY A 86 -8.45 27.88 23.27
N GLU A 87 -7.34 28.22 23.93
CA GLU A 87 -6.71 29.54 23.87
C GLU A 87 -5.44 29.57 22.99
N ILE A 88 -5.27 28.58 22.10
CA ILE A 88 -4.12 28.50 21.20
C ILE A 88 -4.55 28.87 19.78
N ASP A 89 -4.07 30.00 19.27
CA ASP A 89 -4.29 30.46 17.90
C ASP A 89 -3.77 29.44 16.87
N ASN A 90 -4.48 29.29 15.77
CA ASN A 90 -4.14 28.35 14.71
C ASN A 90 -2.90 28.82 13.92
N PRO A 91 -1.77 28.10 13.97
CA PRO A 91 -0.54 28.47 13.28
C PRO A 91 -0.50 28.06 11.80
N LEU A 92 -1.50 27.33 11.31
CA LEU A 92 -1.54 26.77 9.96
C LEU A 92 -2.09 27.78 8.94
N PRO A 93 -1.70 27.67 7.65
CA PRO A 93 -2.32 28.46 6.59
C PRO A 93 -3.78 28.01 6.38
N ARG A 94 -4.73 28.68 7.05
CA ARG A 94 -6.16 28.30 7.06
C ARG A 94 -6.78 28.09 5.68
N TYR A 95 -6.48 28.96 4.70
CA TYR A 95 -6.86 28.75 3.30
C TYR A 95 -6.34 27.41 2.74
N GLY A 96 -5.05 27.12 2.97
CA GLY A 96 -4.42 25.89 2.50
C GLY A 96 -4.99 24.63 3.13
N MET A 97 -5.32 24.68 4.42
CA MET A 97 -5.99 23.56 5.09
C MET A 97 -7.44 23.40 4.60
N ALA A 98 -8.18 24.49 4.42
CA ALA A 98 -9.55 24.43 3.88
C ALA A 98 -9.58 23.85 2.47
N SER A 99 -8.69 24.29 1.59
CA SER A 99 -8.56 23.76 0.22
C SER A 99 -8.16 22.29 0.19
N ARG A 100 -7.28 21.84 1.08
CA ARG A 100 -6.83 20.43 1.13
C ARG A 100 -7.80 19.49 1.82
N TYR A 101 -8.64 19.97 2.73
CA TYR A 101 -9.66 19.17 3.42
C TYR A 101 -11.08 19.41 2.89
N CYS A 102 -11.21 20.05 1.72
CA CYS A 102 -12.50 20.28 1.05
C CYS A 102 -13.52 21.04 1.93
N ILE A 103 -13.06 21.96 2.79
CA ILE A 103 -13.92 22.76 3.67
C ILE A 103 -14.53 23.92 2.87
N THR A 104 -15.30 23.58 1.83
CA THR A 104 -15.77 24.47 0.75
C THR A 104 -16.42 25.75 1.27
N GLY A 105 -17.25 25.65 2.32
CA GLY A 105 -17.89 26.79 2.98
C GLY A 105 -16.94 27.81 3.63
N LYS A 106 -15.65 27.49 3.83
CA LYS A 106 -14.62 28.43 4.34
C LYS A 106 -13.60 28.86 3.27
N ILE A 107 -13.52 28.17 2.11
CA ILE A 107 -12.47 28.42 1.09
C ILE A 107 -12.58 29.83 0.52
N GLY A 108 -13.77 30.25 0.09
CA GLY A 108 -14.00 31.59 -0.49
C GLY A 108 -13.67 32.71 0.48
N ASP A 109 -14.14 32.61 1.73
CA ASP A 109 -13.87 33.60 2.78
C ASP A 109 -12.38 33.73 3.10
N PHE A 110 -11.65 32.60 3.20
CA PHE A 110 -10.21 32.63 3.43
C PHE A 110 -9.43 33.15 2.21
N PHE A 111 -9.87 32.86 0.99
CA PHE A 111 -9.29 33.43 -0.22
C PHE A 111 -9.48 34.96 -0.24
N ASN A 112 -10.71 35.43 0.00
CA ASN A 112 -11.05 36.85 0.04
C ASN A 112 -10.27 37.60 1.12
N LYS A 113 -10.10 37.03 2.32
CA LYS A 113 -9.25 37.61 3.38
C LYS A 113 -7.79 37.74 2.94
N GLN A 114 -7.23 36.75 2.24
CA GLN A 114 -5.87 36.85 1.69
C GLN A 114 -5.79 37.86 0.54
N PHE A 115 -6.78 37.90 -0.35
CA PHE A 115 -6.85 38.85 -1.45
C PHE A 115 -6.91 40.29 -0.94
N VAL A 116 -7.77 40.61 0.03
CA VAL A 116 -7.85 41.95 0.64
C VAL A 116 -6.52 42.34 1.30
N HIS A 117 -5.88 41.42 2.02
CA HIS A 117 -4.57 41.67 2.62
C HIS A 117 -3.49 41.94 1.55
N SER A 118 -3.41 41.12 0.51
CA SER A 118 -2.49 41.33 -0.61
C SER A 118 -2.78 42.60 -1.39
N ARG A 119 -4.05 42.98 -1.57
CA ARG A 119 -4.44 44.22 -2.26
C ARG A 119 -3.99 45.46 -1.49
N GLY A 120 -4.08 45.43 -0.17
CA GLY A 120 -3.60 46.49 0.73
C GLY A 120 -2.07 46.62 0.83
N GLN A 121 -1.30 45.74 0.19
CA GLN A 121 0.16 45.89 0.06
C GLN A 121 0.56 46.81 -1.09
N PHE A 122 -0.38 47.14 -2.00
CA PHE A 122 -0.13 48.01 -3.14
C PHE A 122 -0.76 49.39 -2.92
N THR A 123 -0.02 50.45 -3.26
CA THR A 123 -0.56 51.82 -3.25
C THR A 123 -1.39 52.12 -4.51
N SER A 124 -2.16 53.21 -4.49
CA SER A 124 -2.97 53.64 -5.64
C SER A 124 -2.15 54.18 -6.83
N GLU A 125 -0.87 54.48 -6.62
CA GLU A 125 0.05 55.05 -7.61
C GLU A 125 0.97 53.99 -8.24
N GLU A 126 0.99 52.78 -7.70
CA GLU A 126 1.80 51.68 -8.23
C GLU A 126 1.23 51.12 -9.54
N VAL A 127 2.17 50.78 -10.42
CA VAL A 127 1.92 50.22 -11.74
C VAL A 127 2.56 48.84 -11.88
N ASP A 128 2.00 48.01 -12.76
CA ASP A 128 2.56 46.72 -13.12
C ASP A 128 3.83 46.83 -13.97
N SER A 129 4.42 45.69 -14.33
CA SER A 129 5.63 45.63 -15.18
C SER A 129 5.44 46.12 -16.63
N GLN A 130 4.22 46.53 -17.00
CA GLN A 130 3.87 47.10 -18.30
C GLN A 130 3.49 48.59 -18.19
N GLY A 131 3.46 49.15 -16.97
CA GLY A 131 3.10 50.55 -16.71
C GLY A 131 1.59 50.78 -16.49
N ASN A 132 0.77 49.72 -16.39
CA ASN A 132 -0.66 49.86 -16.12
C ASN A 132 -0.92 50.00 -14.60
N PRO A 133 -1.92 50.78 -14.15
CA PRO A 133 -2.32 50.82 -12.74
C PRO A 133 -2.64 49.42 -12.20
N ILE A 134 -2.19 49.11 -10.99
CA ILE A 134 -2.39 47.77 -10.41
C ILE A 134 -3.89 47.49 -10.21
N SER A 135 -4.38 46.51 -10.97
CA SER A 135 -5.76 46.04 -10.94
C SER A 135 -5.96 44.88 -9.96
N ASP A 136 -7.21 44.67 -9.55
CA ASP A 136 -7.58 43.53 -8.70
C ASP A 136 -7.28 42.19 -9.39
N GLN A 137 -7.41 42.11 -10.71
CA GLN A 137 -7.04 40.94 -11.51
C GLN A 137 -5.53 40.67 -11.47
N TYR A 138 -4.69 41.72 -11.51
CA TYR A 138 -3.24 41.60 -11.36
C TYR A 138 -2.87 41.03 -9.97
N VAL A 139 -3.47 41.56 -8.91
CA VAL A 139 -3.25 41.07 -7.53
C VAL A 139 -3.73 39.61 -7.36
N ARG A 140 -4.89 39.24 -7.92
CA ARG A 140 -5.36 37.84 -7.93
C ARG A 140 -4.38 36.93 -8.67
N ASN A 141 -3.87 37.35 -9.83
CA ASN A 141 -2.90 36.58 -10.59
C ASN A 141 -1.58 36.36 -9.84
N ILE A 142 -1.08 37.34 -9.08
CA ILE A 142 0.08 37.16 -8.19
C ILE A 142 -0.25 36.16 -7.07
N LEU A 143 -1.38 36.34 -6.38
CA LEU A 143 -1.80 35.49 -5.27
C LEU A 143 -1.95 34.03 -5.71
N LEU A 144 -2.67 33.80 -6.81
CA LEU A 144 -2.88 32.47 -7.40
C LEU A 144 -1.58 31.86 -7.93
N SER A 145 -0.67 32.66 -8.49
CA SER A 145 0.66 32.19 -8.91
C SER A 145 1.52 31.75 -7.72
N SER A 146 1.44 32.47 -6.60
CA SER A 146 2.08 32.08 -5.32
C SER A 146 1.46 30.80 -4.76
N MET A 147 0.14 30.70 -4.74
CA MET A 147 -0.61 29.51 -4.31
C MET A 147 -0.27 28.27 -5.14
N LYS A 148 -0.21 28.38 -6.47
CA LYS A 148 0.15 27.26 -7.36
C LYS A 148 1.55 26.72 -7.08
N ARG A 149 2.52 27.58 -6.72
CA ARG A 149 3.86 27.15 -6.28
C ARG A 149 3.82 26.33 -4.99
N ASN A 150 2.82 26.55 -4.12
CA ASN A 150 2.59 25.78 -2.89
C ASN A 150 1.81 24.47 -3.13
N GLY A 151 1.18 24.30 -4.30
CA GLY A 151 0.64 23.04 -4.82
C GLY A 151 -0.63 23.20 -5.66
N PRO A 152 -0.94 22.27 -6.58
CA PRO A 152 -2.08 22.37 -7.50
C PRO A 152 -3.46 22.18 -6.85
N VAL A 153 -3.51 21.82 -5.55
CA VAL A 153 -4.76 21.79 -4.77
C VAL A 153 -5.18 23.20 -4.32
N PHE A 154 -4.25 24.15 -4.27
CA PHE A 154 -4.54 25.51 -3.80
C PHE A 154 -5.25 26.37 -4.85
N ASP A 155 -5.04 26.12 -6.14
CA ASP A 155 -5.74 26.78 -7.24
C ASP A 155 -6.78 25.87 -7.92
N PHE A 156 -7.01 24.67 -7.39
CA PHE A 156 -8.12 23.80 -7.78
C PHE A 156 -9.47 24.49 -7.54
N TRP A 157 -9.71 24.97 -6.33
CA TRP A 157 -11.01 25.50 -5.91
C TRP A 157 -11.37 26.89 -6.43
N ILE A 158 -10.39 27.74 -6.75
CA ILE A 158 -10.66 29.13 -7.14
C ILE A 158 -10.50 29.29 -8.64
N ASP A 159 -11.49 29.92 -9.27
CA ASP A 159 -11.39 30.37 -10.65
C ASP A 159 -10.45 31.57 -10.77
N ARG A 160 -9.62 31.58 -11.81
CA ARG A 160 -8.55 32.57 -11.95
C ARG A 160 -9.04 33.89 -12.53
N GLU A 161 -10.13 33.89 -13.28
CA GLU A 161 -10.65 35.08 -13.95
C GLU A 161 -11.59 35.84 -13.01
N SER A 162 -12.59 35.15 -12.48
CA SER A 162 -13.56 35.71 -11.54
C SER A 162 -13.02 35.85 -10.11
N GLY A 163 -12.18 34.91 -9.65
CA GLY A 163 -11.84 34.75 -8.23
C GLY A 163 -12.90 33.99 -7.41
N GLU A 164 -13.95 33.48 -8.05
CA GLU A 164 -15.03 32.73 -7.38
C GLU A 164 -14.66 31.26 -7.13
N LEU A 165 -15.46 30.59 -6.29
CA LEU A 165 -15.32 29.16 -6.05
C LEU A 165 -15.82 28.36 -7.26
N LYS A 166 -14.95 27.57 -7.88
CA LYS A 166 -15.32 26.63 -8.95
C LYS A 166 -16.34 25.62 -8.44
N LYS A 167 -17.26 25.27 -9.34
CA LYS A 167 -18.19 24.15 -9.17
C LYS A 167 -17.67 22.99 -10.01
N TYR A 168 -17.70 21.81 -9.43
CA TYR A 168 -17.34 20.54 -10.04
C TYR A 168 -18.53 19.60 -9.88
N ASP A 169 -18.85 18.82 -10.90
CA ASP A 169 -19.67 17.62 -10.68
C ASP A 169 -18.84 16.55 -9.94
N ALA A 170 -19.51 15.57 -9.34
CA ALA A 170 -18.85 14.57 -8.51
C ALA A 170 -17.88 13.66 -9.30
N VAL A 171 -18.17 13.41 -10.59
CA VAL A 171 -17.34 12.58 -11.47
C VAL A 171 -16.09 13.34 -11.93
N GLU A 172 -16.25 14.57 -12.41
CA GLU A 172 -15.13 15.45 -12.79
C GLU A 172 -14.21 15.72 -11.59
N GLY A 173 -14.80 16.02 -10.43
CA GLY A 173 -14.08 16.23 -9.18
C GLY A 173 -13.29 15.00 -8.75
N PHE A 174 -13.90 13.81 -8.75
CA PHE A 174 -13.23 12.56 -8.43
C PHE A 174 -12.05 12.29 -9.38
N ASP A 175 -12.27 12.33 -10.70
CA ASP A 175 -11.23 12.07 -11.69
C ASP A 175 -10.07 13.07 -11.60
N SER A 176 -10.37 14.33 -11.29
CA SER A 176 -9.38 15.38 -11.10
C SER A 176 -8.56 15.19 -9.82
N THR A 177 -9.19 14.81 -8.71
CA THR A 177 -8.49 14.58 -7.43
C THR A 177 -7.61 13.33 -7.45
N VAL A 178 -8.02 12.28 -8.17
CA VAL A 178 -7.15 11.12 -8.49
C VAL A 178 -5.92 11.55 -9.30
N LYS A 179 -6.09 12.36 -10.36
CA LYS A 179 -4.97 12.90 -11.16
C LYS A 179 -4.01 13.78 -10.33
N LEU A 180 -4.55 14.56 -9.39
CA LEU A 180 -3.78 15.41 -8.48
C LEU A 180 -3.10 14.65 -7.33
N LYS A 181 -3.39 13.35 -7.16
CA LYS A 181 -2.87 12.49 -6.07
C LYS A 181 -3.22 13.07 -4.69
N TRP A 182 -4.50 13.40 -4.52
CA TRP A 182 -5.03 14.08 -3.35
C TRP A 182 -6.18 13.28 -2.70
N SER A 183 -5.83 12.55 -1.64
CA SER A 183 -6.71 11.61 -0.92
C SER A 183 -7.98 12.22 -0.34
N GLU A 184 -7.86 13.35 0.32
CA GLU A 184 -8.97 14.03 0.99
C GLU A 184 -9.98 14.56 -0.05
N GLY A 185 -9.50 14.94 -1.23
CA GLY A 185 -10.33 15.29 -2.38
C GLY A 185 -11.07 14.08 -2.99
N VAL A 186 -10.39 12.93 -3.11
CA VAL A 186 -11.01 11.68 -3.56
C VAL A 186 -12.14 11.26 -2.63
N GLU A 187 -11.92 11.29 -1.32
CA GLU A 187 -12.94 10.99 -0.31
C GLU A 187 -14.13 11.96 -0.38
N TYR A 188 -13.87 13.27 -0.49
CA TYR A 188 -14.91 14.29 -0.61
C TYR A 188 -15.82 14.05 -1.82
N PHE A 189 -15.24 13.87 -3.02
CA PHE A 189 -16.04 13.67 -4.23
C PHE A 189 -16.67 12.28 -4.32
N TYR A 190 -16.03 11.22 -3.79
CA TYR A 190 -16.63 9.89 -3.70
C TYR A 190 -17.94 9.91 -2.92
N ASN A 191 -18.00 10.65 -1.82
CA ASN A 191 -19.21 10.78 -1.00
C ASN A 191 -20.36 11.54 -1.69
N GLN A 192 -20.10 12.17 -2.85
CA GLN A 192 -21.09 12.85 -3.69
C GLN A 192 -21.40 12.09 -5.00
N LEU A 193 -20.69 11.00 -5.31
CA LEU A 193 -21.01 10.15 -6.46
C LEU A 193 -22.35 9.44 -6.23
N GLU A 194 -23.12 9.26 -7.31
CA GLU A 194 -24.23 8.32 -7.31
C GLU A 194 -23.73 6.88 -7.11
N GLU A 195 -24.50 6.03 -6.42
CA GLU A 195 -24.11 4.64 -6.13
C GLU A 195 -23.74 3.85 -7.39
N LYS A 196 -24.41 4.12 -8.52
CA LYS A 196 -24.15 3.48 -9.83
C LYS A 196 -22.73 3.75 -10.37
N ASP A 197 -22.13 4.88 -9.99
CA ASP A 197 -20.83 5.34 -10.51
C ASP A 197 -19.67 5.00 -9.56
N LYS A 198 -19.95 4.84 -8.25
CA LYS A 198 -18.94 4.58 -7.21
C LYS A 198 -18.04 3.39 -7.56
N GLU A 199 -18.61 2.21 -7.77
CA GLU A 199 -17.82 0.97 -7.98
C GLU A 199 -16.91 1.07 -9.22
N LYS A 200 -17.43 1.66 -10.31
CA LYS A 200 -16.69 1.95 -11.53
C LYS A 200 -15.53 2.91 -11.25
N LYS A 201 -15.79 4.01 -10.54
CA LYS A 201 -14.78 5.04 -10.23
C LYS A 201 -13.69 4.58 -9.27
N LEU A 202 -14.04 3.78 -8.26
CA LEU A 202 -13.06 3.10 -7.42
C LEU A 202 -12.16 2.17 -8.25
N THR A 203 -12.76 1.35 -9.12
CA THR A 203 -12.01 0.45 -10.01
C THR A 203 -11.06 1.22 -10.94
N GLU A 204 -11.55 2.27 -11.62
CA GLU A 204 -10.76 3.12 -12.52
C GLU A 204 -9.56 3.75 -11.78
N ALA A 205 -9.79 4.28 -10.58
CA ALA A 205 -8.73 4.87 -9.75
C ALA A 205 -7.67 3.84 -9.33
N ILE A 206 -8.07 2.67 -8.81
CA ILE A 206 -7.12 1.63 -8.38
C ILE A 206 -6.32 1.14 -9.58
N VAL A 207 -6.96 0.87 -10.72
CA VAL A 207 -6.30 0.43 -11.95
C VAL A 207 -5.33 1.49 -12.47
N ALA A 208 -5.67 2.79 -12.42
CA ALA A 208 -4.80 3.87 -12.87
C ALA A 208 -3.57 4.10 -11.97
N LEU A 209 -3.72 3.92 -10.66
CA LEU A 209 -2.67 4.15 -9.66
C LEU A 209 -1.79 2.91 -9.39
N SER A 210 -2.30 1.70 -9.63
CA SER A 210 -1.55 0.44 -9.51
C SER A 210 -0.62 0.26 -10.72
N ARG A 211 0.59 0.81 -10.62
CA ARG A 211 1.62 0.82 -11.67
C ARG A 211 3.03 0.80 -11.05
N PRO A 212 4.08 0.29 -11.75
CA PRO A 212 5.45 0.24 -11.22
C PRO A 212 6.11 1.58 -10.87
N GLN A 213 5.47 2.71 -11.23
CA GLN A 213 5.89 4.08 -10.94
C GLN A 213 4.85 4.81 -10.06
N SER A 214 4.22 4.08 -9.14
CA SER A 214 3.44 4.68 -8.07
C SER A 214 4.34 5.58 -7.21
N VAL A 215 3.73 6.56 -6.55
CA VAL A 215 4.43 7.39 -5.56
C VAL A 215 3.68 7.34 -4.24
N LYS A 216 4.35 7.62 -3.13
CA LYS A 216 3.78 7.61 -1.76
C LYS A 216 2.45 8.34 -1.53
N ARG A 217 2.04 9.24 -2.43
CA ARG A 217 0.74 9.94 -2.40
C ARG A 217 -0.40 9.15 -3.04
N ASP A 218 -0.07 8.12 -3.81
CA ASP A 218 -1.01 7.19 -4.42
C ASP A 218 -1.54 6.21 -3.34
N ALA A 219 -0.71 5.82 -2.35
CA ALA A 219 -1.09 4.85 -1.31
C ALA A 219 -2.35 5.18 -0.48
N PRO A 220 -2.57 6.41 0.03
CA PRO A 220 -3.79 6.73 0.77
C PRO A 220 -5.05 6.71 -0.10
N ILE A 221 -4.91 6.96 -1.41
CA ILE A 221 -6.01 6.84 -2.37
C ILE A 221 -6.30 5.36 -2.64
N LEU A 222 -5.25 4.55 -2.87
CA LEU A 222 -5.38 3.09 -3.02
C LEU A 222 -6.03 2.45 -1.80
N ASP A 223 -5.61 2.84 -0.58
CA ASP A 223 -6.23 2.42 0.67
C ASP A 223 -7.72 2.78 0.73
N PHE A 224 -8.06 4.03 0.45
CA PHE A 224 -9.45 4.49 0.42
C PHE A 224 -10.27 3.68 -0.59
N CYS A 225 -9.80 3.53 -1.82
CA CYS A 225 -10.57 2.88 -2.88
C CYS A 225 -10.73 1.37 -2.64
N VAL A 226 -9.69 0.66 -2.22
CA VAL A 226 -9.76 -0.79 -1.96
C VAL A 226 -10.68 -1.12 -0.78
N ARG A 227 -10.76 -0.25 0.23
CA ARG A 227 -11.68 -0.44 1.36
C ARG A 227 -13.15 -0.24 0.95
N ASN A 228 -13.42 0.73 0.08
CA ASN A 228 -14.78 1.08 -0.34
C ASN A 228 -15.31 0.28 -1.55
N ILE A 229 -14.47 -0.50 -2.23
CA ILE A 229 -14.91 -1.35 -3.35
C ILE A 229 -15.59 -2.63 -2.83
N GLY A 230 -16.78 -2.93 -3.36
CA GLY A 230 -17.54 -4.12 -2.96
C GLY A 230 -16.98 -5.39 -3.60
N ASP A 231 -16.90 -5.40 -4.93
CA ASP A 231 -16.41 -6.49 -5.75
C ASP A 231 -14.89 -6.42 -5.91
N LYS A 232 -14.22 -6.92 -4.87
CA LYS A 232 -12.77 -7.12 -4.88
C LYS A 232 -12.36 -8.16 -5.93
N ASP A 233 -13.18 -9.14 -6.28
CA ASP A 233 -12.80 -10.18 -7.24
C ASP A 233 -12.63 -9.61 -8.66
N THR A 234 -13.63 -8.89 -9.16
CA THR A 234 -13.56 -8.19 -10.46
C THR A 234 -12.40 -7.19 -10.52
N LEU A 235 -12.10 -6.50 -9.41
CA LEU A 235 -10.93 -5.61 -9.33
C LEU A 235 -9.64 -6.39 -9.58
N LEU A 236 -9.49 -7.55 -8.96
CA LEU A 236 -8.29 -8.35 -9.02
C LEU A 236 -8.09 -8.91 -10.42
N GLN A 237 -9.14 -9.45 -11.04
CA GLN A 237 -9.12 -9.88 -12.44
C GLN A 237 -8.66 -8.77 -13.40
N LYS A 238 -9.13 -7.53 -13.20
CA LYS A 238 -8.66 -6.36 -13.98
C LYS A 238 -7.19 -5.98 -13.71
N LEU A 239 -6.67 -6.26 -12.52
CA LEU A 239 -5.26 -6.04 -12.18
C LEU A 239 -4.34 -7.17 -12.70
N LEU A 240 -4.84 -8.40 -12.86
CA LEU A 240 -4.11 -9.51 -13.50
C LEU A 240 -3.82 -9.23 -14.98
N GLN A 241 -4.72 -8.53 -15.67
CA GLN A 241 -4.55 -8.11 -17.06
C GLN A 241 -3.49 -7.02 -17.26
N LYS A 242 -2.80 -6.57 -16.19
CA LYS A 242 -1.78 -5.53 -16.24
C LYS A 242 -0.42 -6.05 -15.77
N ASP A 243 0.64 -5.65 -16.47
CA ASP A 243 2.02 -5.90 -16.04
C ASP A 243 2.21 -5.45 -14.59
N LYS A 244 2.47 -6.43 -13.72
CA LYS A 244 2.64 -6.28 -12.27
C LYS A 244 1.50 -5.49 -11.59
N GLY A 245 0.27 -5.55 -12.09
CA GLY A 245 -0.86 -4.77 -11.55
C GLY A 245 -1.13 -5.06 -10.08
N VAL A 246 -1.34 -6.34 -9.74
CA VAL A 246 -1.55 -6.81 -8.36
C VAL A 246 -0.33 -6.52 -7.47
N TYR A 247 0.89 -6.84 -7.95
CA TYR A 247 2.11 -6.56 -7.20
C TYR A 247 2.30 -5.07 -6.91
N SER A 248 2.05 -4.18 -7.89
CA SER A 248 2.20 -2.73 -7.74
C SER A 248 1.24 -2.15 -6.70
N LEU A 249 -0.03 -2.62 -6.69
CA LEU A 249 -1.01 -2.26 -5.67
C LEU A 249 -0.50 -2.62 -4.27
N LEU A 250 -0.08 -3.88 -4.10
CA LEU A 250 0.39 -4.41 -2.83
C LEU A 250 1.66 -3.73 -2.33
N ALA A 251 2.64 -3.53 -3.21
CA ALA A 251 3.92 -2.93 -2.85
C ALA A 251 3.72 -1.51 -2.32
N GLU A 252 2.91 -0.69 -2.98
CA GLU A 252 2.63 0.68 -2.54
C GLU A 252 1.87 0.72 -1.20
N LEU A 253 0.89 -0.17 -0.99
CA LEU A 253 0.18 -0.32 0.28
C LEU A 253 1.12 -0.81 1.41
N ILE A 254 2.00 -1.78 1.14
CA ILE A 254 2.97 -2.33 2.10
C ILE A 254 4.03 -1.30 2.47
N GLU A 255 4.66 -0.63 1.50
CA GLU A 255 5.66 0.40 1.78
C GLU A 255 5.09 1.56 2.59
N SER A 256 3.81 1.88 2.35
CA SER A 256 3.06 2.87 3.13
C SER A 256 2.39 2.30 4.39
N CYS A 257 2.58 1.01 4.69
CA CYS A 257 2.14 0.28 5.90
C CYS A 257 0.60 0.17 6.08
N PHE A 258 -0.19 0.12 5.01
CA PHE A 258 -1.65 -0.06 5.04
C PHE A 258 -2.04 -1.54 5.23
N PHE A 259 -1.58 -2.14 6.33
CA PHE A 259 -1.66 -3.59 6.53
C PHE A 259 -3.08 -4.14 6.64
N ASP A 260 -4.03 -3.43 7.25
CA ASP A 260 -5.44 -3.85 7.29
C ASP A 260 -6.00 -4.08 5.86
N THR A 261 -5.69 -3.16 4.95
CA THR A 261 -6.17 -3.19 3.56
C THR A 261 -5.44 -4.24 2.72
N VAL A 262 -4.17 -4.52 3.04
CA VAL A 262 -3.43 -5.66 2.47
C VAL A 262 -4.03 -6.98 2.97
N HIS A 263 -4.32 -7.10 4.26
CA HIS A 263 -4.97 -8.26 4.87
C HIS A 263 -6.34 -8.52 4.25
N ASP A 264 -7.18 -7.50 4.07
CA ASP A 264 -8.49 -7.66 3.41
C ASP A 264 -8.38 -8.21 1.97
N LEU A 265 -7.38 -7.76 1.20
CA LEU A 265 -7.10 -8.30 -0.14
C LEU A 265 -6.59 -9.76 -0.07
N VAL A 266 -5.67 -10.04 0.85
CA VAL A 266 -5.08 -11.37 1.05
C VAL A 266 -6.14 -12.38 1.49
N GLN A 267 -7.01 -12.01 2.42
CA GLN A 267 -8.16 -12.82 2.84
C GLN A 267 -9.10 -13.13 1.67
N CYS A 268 -9.37 -12.14 0.81
CA CYS A 268 -10.13 -12.36 -0.42
C CYS A 268 -9.45 -13.39 -1.36
N TRP A 269 -8.12 -13.31 -1.54
CA TRP A 269 -7.37 -14.28 -2.37
C TRP A 269 -7.30 -15.68 -1.79
N CYS A 270 -6.94 -15.77 -0.51
CA CYS A 270 -6.66 -17.03 0.17
C CYS A 270 -7.94 -17.84 0.41
N TYR A 271 -9.03 -17.17 0.81
CA TYR A 271 -10.19 -17.84 1.41
C TYR A 271 -11.53 -17.58 0.71
N LYS A 272 -11.76 -16.41 0.09
CA LYS A 272 -13.07 -16.14 -0.55
C LYS A 272 -13.23 -16.73 -1.94
N GLY A 273 -12.13 -17.17 -2.56
CA GLY A 273 -12.15 -17.69 -3.92
C GLY A 273 -12.35 -16.57 -4.93
N VAL A 274 -11.25 -16.11 -5.52
CA VAL A 274 -11.29 -15.46 -6.82
C VAL A 274 -12.10 -16.36 -7.76
N SER A 275 -13.19 -15.86 -8.34
CA SER A 275 -14.13 -16.70 -9.07
C SER A 275 -13.40 -17.35 -10.24
N ALA A 276 -13.53 -18.67 -10.38
CA ALA A 276 -12.99 -19.42 -11.52
C ALA A 276 -13.81 -19.11 -12.78
N GLY A 277 -13.66 -17.89 -13.29
CA GLY A 277 -14.44 -17.27 -14.35
C GLY A 277 -13.67 -17.15 -15.66
N GLY A 278 -13.13 -18.28 -16.16
CA GLY A 278 -12.62 -18.43 -17.53
C GLY A 278 -11.10 -18.28 -17.71
N ASP A 279 -10.47 -19.38 -18.15
CA ASP A 279 -9.21 -19.54 -18.92
C ASP A 279 -7.93 -18.74 -18.58
N CYS A 280 -7.94 -17.86 -17.58
CA CYS A 280 -6.73 -17.30 -17.00
C CYS A 280 -6.24 -18.27 -15.93
N SER A 281 -5.17 -19.02 -16.26
CA SER A 281 -4.50 -20.04 -15.43
C SER A 281 -4.44 -19.70 -13.93
N ASP A 282 -4.45 -20.73 -13.08
CA ASP A 282 -4.61 -20.75 -11.61
C ASP A 282 -3.63 -19.92 -10.74
N LYS A 283 -2.89 -18.98 -11.34
CA LYS A 283 -1.72 -18.28 -10.79
C LYS A 283 -1.96 -16.77 -10.76
N ILE A 284 -2.47 -16.29 -9.62
CA ILE A 284 -2.84 -14.89 -9.33
C ILE A 284 -1.64 -13.91 -9.39
N PHE A 285 -0.40 -14.39 -9.33
CA PHE A 285 0.80 -13.58 -9.59
C PHE A 285 1.98 -14.52 -9.87
N SER A 286 3.11 -14.01 -10.36
CA SER A 286 4.27 -14.86 -10.65
C SER A 286 4.99 -15.32 -9.37
N GLN A 287 5.80 -16.40 -9.47
CA GLN A 287 6.74 -16.81 -8.42
C GLN A 287 7.60 -15.64 -7.91
N GLN A 288 8.03 -14.78 -8.83
CA GLN A 288 8.86 -13.62 -8.51
C GLN A 288 8.08 -12.57 -7.69
N ASP A 289 6.81 -12.33 -8.02
CA ASP A 289 5.97 -11.39 -7.29
C ASP A 289 5.64 -11.91 -5.87
N TYR A 290 5.44 -13.22 -5.71
CA TYR A 290 5.29 -13.87 -4.40
C TYR A 290 6.49 -13.59 -3.47
N GLU A 291 7.69 -13.84 -3.99
CA GLU A 291 8.95 -13.66 -3.25
C GLU A 291 9.22 -12.19 -2.92
N LEU A 292 9.00 -11.29 -3.90
CA LEU A 292 9.13 -9.84 -3.72
C LEU A 292 8.11 -9.30 -2.70
N PHE A 293 6.89 -9.83 -2.70
CA PHE A 293 5.85 -9.44 -1.75
C PHE A 293 6.25 -9.81 -0.30
N LEU A 294 6.64 -11.06 -0.04
CA LEU A 294 7.08 -11.49 1.30
C LEU A 294 8.36 -10.75 1.74
N TYR A 295 9.27 -10.49 0.80
CA TYR A 295 10.46 -9.67 1.04
C TYR A 295 10.09 -8.22 1.42
N SER A 296 9.07 -7.64 0.79
CA SER A 296 8.59 -6.28 1.07
C SER A 296 8.00 -6.19 2.48
N LEU A 297 7.15 -7.14 2.88
CA LEU A 297 6.65 -7.24 4.26
C LEU A 297 7.79 -7.37 5.27
N SER A 298 8.76 -8.26 5.02
CA SER A 298 9.90 -8.49 5.91
C SER A 298 10.77 -7.23 6.08
N ASN A 299 10.95 -6.44 5.02
CA ASN A 299 11.64 -5.14 5.11
C ASN A 299 10.84 -4.08 5.88
N VAL A 300 9.52 -4.01 5.69
CA VAL A 300 8.70 -3.00 6.37
C VAL A 300 8.52 -3.33 7.86
N MET A 301 8.40 -4.62 8.20
CA MET A 301 8.50 -5.16 9.57
C MET A 301 9.78 -4.66 10.25
N LEU A 302 10.93 -4.75 9.57
CA LEU A 302 12.20 -4.29 10.13
C LEU A 302 12.30 -2.75 10.25
N LYS A 303 11.73 -2.01 9.30
CA LYS A 303 11.74 -0.53 9.30
C LYS A 303 10.75 0.09 10.30
N ASN A 304 9.70 -0.62 10.71
CA ASN A 304 8.65 -0.12 11.60
C ASN A 304 8.37 -1.13 12.72
N PRO A 305 9.19 -1.15 13.80
CA PRO A 305 9.10 -2.16 14.86
C PRO A 305 7.79 -2.14 15.67
N GLU A 306 7.05 -1.02 15.62
CA GLU A 306 5.72 -0.90 16.21
C GLU A 306 4.65 -1.72 15.46
N LEU A 307 4.91 -2.09 14.20
CA LEU A 307 3.98 -2.83 13.32
C LEU A 307 4.49 -4.24 13.00
N SER A 308 5.55 -4.69 13.67
CA SER A 308 6.21 -5.96 13.32
C SER A 308 5.28 -7.16 13.42
N VAL A 309 4.38 -7.17 14.42
CA VAL A 309 3.37 -8.21 14.63
C VAL A 309 2.40 -8.28 13.44
N GLN A 310 1.92 -7.16 12.93
CA GLN A 310 0.98 -7.09 11.80
C GLN A 310 1.65 -7.58 10.50
N ALA A 311 2.86 -7.09 10.22
CA ALA A 311 3.62 -7.51 9.05
C ALA A 311 4.02 -8.99 9.10
N ARG A 312 4.39 -9.51 10.29
CA ARG A 312 4.67 -10.92 10.54
C ARG A 312 3.43 -11.80 10.35
N SER A 313 2.28 -11.37 10.87
CA SER A 313 1.00 -12.08 10.67
C SER A 313 0.68 -12.24 9.18
N LEU A 314 0.81 -11.16 8.39
CA LEU A 314 0.63 -11.21 6.93
C LEU A 314 1.62 -12.13 6.22
N ILE A 315 2.90 -12.14 6.62
CA ILE A 315 3.89 -13.10 6.09
C ILE A 315 3.42 -14.53 6.35
N MET A 316 2.98 -14.83 7.59
CA MET A 316 2.64 -16.19 8.00
C MET A 316 1.30 -16.67 7.46
N GLU A 317 0.33 -15.78 7.27
CA GLU A 317 -0.95 -16.07 6.62
C GLU A 317 -0.72 -16.54 5.17
N ILE A 318 0.07 -15.78 4.42
CA ILE A 318 0.41 -16.10 3.02
C ILE A 318 1.32 -17.33 2.94
N TRP A 319 2.27 -17.46 3.88
CA TRP A 319 3.07 -18.66 4.03
C TRP A 319 2.26 -19.90 4.45
N LYS A 320 1.07 -19.76 5.03
CA LYS A 320 0.22 -20.91 5.40
C LYS A 320 -0.88 -21.20 4.38
N CYS A 321 -1.17 -20.27 3.46
CA CYS A 321 -2.13 -20.44 2.38
C CYS A 321 -1.79 -21.62 1.45
N GLU A 322 -2.72 -22.57 1.34
CA GLU A 322 -2.58 -23.77 0.49
C GLU A 322 -2.50 -23.43 -1.01
N ARG A 323 -3.15 -22.36 -1.46
CA ARG A 323 -3.10 -21.87 -2.86
C ARG A 323 -1.68 -21.51 -3.32
N PHE A 324 -0.76 -21.27 -2.39
CA PHE A 324 0.64 -20.96 -2.68
C PHE A 324 1.59 -22.14 -2.37
N ALA A 325 1.10 -23.39 -2.25
CA ALA A 325 1.92 -24.57 -2.00
C ALA A 325 3.14 -24.69 -2.95
N GLU A 326 2.91 -24.64 -4.27
CA GLU A 326 4.00 -24.67 -5.27
C GLU A 326 4.99 -23.52 -5.10
N TYR A 327 4.50 -22.33 -4.72
CA TYR A 327 5.36 -21.16 -4.56
C TYR A 327 6.19 -21.21 -3.28
N ARG A 328 5.64 -21.77 -2.21
CA ARG A 328 6.35 -22.06 -0.95
C ARG A 328 7.47 -23.05 -1.17
N GLU A 329 7.17 -24.17 -1.84
CA GLU A 329 8.16 -25.20 -2.21
C GLU A 329 9.27 -24.58 -3.08
N THR A 330 8.90 -23.85 -4.13
CA THR A 330 9.87 -23.17 -5.00
C THR A 330 10.74 -22.17 -4.23
N SER A 331 10.18 -21.43 -3.27
CA SER A 331 10.90 -20.41 -2.49
C SER A 331 11.92 -20.99 -1.50
N VAL A 332 11.76 -22.25 -1.07
CA VAL A 332 12.72 -22.97 -0.20
C VAL A 332 13.69 -23.86 -0.97
N ASN A 333 13.42 -24.15 -2.25
CA ASN A 333 14.29 -24.96 -3.08
C ASN A 333 15.67 -24.31 -3.22
N THR A 334 16.70 -25.03 -2.79
CA THR A 334 18.08 -24.56 -2.88
C THR A 334 18.66 -24.96 -4.24
N SER A 335 19.08 -23.98 -5.02
CA SER A 335 19.77 -24.21 -6.30
C SER A 335 20.86 -23.16 -6.50
N ASN A 336 22.03 -23.57 -7.01
CA ASN A 336 23.18 -22.69 -7.28
C ASN A 336 23.56 -21.75 -6.11
N TYR A 337 23.57 -22.26 -4.86
CA TYR A 337 23.77 -21.47 -3.63
C TYR A 337 22.78 -20.30 -3.43
N THR A 338 21.62 -20.37 -4.09
CA THR A 338 20.50 -19.46 -3.93
C THR A 338 19.33 -20.17 -3.25
N VAL A 339 18.69 -19.43 -2.35
CA VAL A 339 17.46 -19.76 -1.65
C VAL A 339 16.61 -18.51 -1.71
N PRO A 340 15.50 -18.47 -2.47
CA PRO A 340 14.74 -17.23 -2.65
C PRO A 340 14.21 -16.64 -1.34
N ILE A 341 13.67 -17.48 -0.45
CA ILE A 341 13.10 -17.06 0.84
C ILE A 341 14.14 -16.56 1.86
N LYS A 342 15.46 -16.67 1.58
CA LYS A 342 16.52 -16.35 2.54
C LYS A 342 16.41 -14.95 3.12
N SER A 343 15.90 -14.02 2.32
CA SER A 343 15.71 -12.64 2.74
C SER A 343 14.54 -12.43 3.69
N VAL A 344 13.50 -13.26 3.61
CA VAL A 344 12.32 -13.20 4.47
C VAL A 344 12.66 -13.82 5.82
N LEU A 345 13.19 -15.05 5.81
CA LEU A 345 13.68 -15.78 6.99
C LEU A 345 14.75 -14.97 7.75
N GLY A 346 15.73 -14.41 7.04
CA GLY A 346 16.76 -13.58 7.66
C GLY A 346 16.17 -12.36 8.38
N GLY A 347 15.11 -11.74 7.83
CA GLY A 347 14.41 -10.64 8.48
C GLY A 347 13.58 -11.07 9.69
N LEU A 348 12.92 -12.23 9.64
CA LEU A 348 12.20 -12.81 10.78
C LEU A 348 13.17 -13.13 11.94
N ILE A 349 14.32 -13.74 11.66
CA ILE A 349 15.36 -14.04 12.68
C ILE A 349 15.93 -12.76 13.31
N ILE A 350 16.10 -11.68 12.54
CA ILE A 350 16.50 -10.38 13.10
C ILE A 350 15.39 -9.81 13.99
N ASN A 351 14.13 -9.88 13.56
CA ASN A 351 12.99 -9.42 14.36
C ASN A 351 12.84 -10.20 15.67
N TRP A 352 13.08 -11.51 15.64
CA TRP A 352 13.07 -12.39 16.82
C TRP A 352 14.14 -12.07 17.88
N LYS A 353 15.21 -11.33 17.53
CA LYS A 353 16.34 -11.05 18.44
C LYS A 353 16.57 -9.56 18.72
N ARG A 354 15.88 -8.64 18.05
CA ARG A 354 15.98 -7.18 18.29
C ARG A 354 15.12 -6.72 19.47
N GLU A 355 15.64 -5.91 20.37
CA GLU A 355 14.95 -5.52 21.62
C GLU A 355 13.95 -4.35 21.47
N ASP A 356 13.96 -3.65 20.34
CA ASP A 356 13.15 -2.46 20.05
C ASP A 356 11.76 -2.76 19.46
N VAL A 357 11.36 -4.04 19.43
CA VAL A 357 10.00 -4.48 19.03
C VAL A 357 9.00 -4.21 20.15
N CYS A 358 7.84 -3.66 19.79
CA CYS A 358 6.73 -3.49 20.73
C CYS A 358 6.04 -4.85 20.98
N LYS A 359 6.01 -5.32 22.24
CA LYS A 359 5.51 -6.65 22.65
C LYS A 359 6.14 -7.82 21.84
N PRO A 360 7.41 -8.15 22.04
CA PRO A 360 8.02 -9.29 21.36
C PRO A 360 7.42 -10.61 21.86
N ASP A 361 6.65 -11.31 21.01
CA ASP A 361 6.19 -12.67 21.30
C ASP A 361 7.23 -13.69 20.86
N ARG A 362 8.27 -13.85 21.68
CA ARG A 362 9.43 -14.69 21.37
C ARG A 362 9.12 -16.17 21.24
N GLY A 363 7.97 -16.63 21.74
CA GLY A 363 7.48 -17.99 21.54
C GLY A 363 6.96 -18.14 20.13
N ILE A 364 5.91 -17.38 19.80
CA ILE A 364 5.24 -17.49 18.49
C ILE A 364 6.19 -17.10 17.35
N GLU A 365 6.98 -16.02 17.50
CA GLU A 365 7.99 -15.62 16.50
C GLU A 365 8.98 -16.76 16.17
N LYS A 366 9.37 -17.53 17.19
CA LYS A 366 10.31 -18.65 17.04
C LYS A 366 9.64 -19.84 16.38
N GLU A 367 8.42 -20.19 16.80
CA GLU A 367 7.63 -21.29 16.23
C GLU A 367 7.35 -21.07 14.74
N GLU A 368 7.02 -19.84 14.34
CA GLU A 368 6.82 -19.47 12.93
C GLU A 368 8.09 -19.59 12.08
N ILE A 369 9.25 -19.18 12.62
CA ILE A 369 10.53 -19.38 11.94
C ILE A 369 10.85 -20.88 11.81
N LEU A 370 10.60 -21.65 12.87
CA LEU A 370 10.81 -23.10 12.89
C LEU A 370 9.86 -23.83 11.91
N ASP A 371 8.62 -23.38 11.75
CA ASP A 371 7.65 -23.87 10.76
C ASP A 371 8.20 -23.73 9.33
N MET A 372 8.62 -22.51 8.94
CA MET A 372 9.21 -22.25 7.62
C MET A 372 10.47 -23.09 7.35
N ILE A 373 11.35 -23.27 8.35
CA ILE A 373 12.56 -24.08 8.21
C ILE A 373 12.23 -25.58 8.18
N SER A 374 11.25 -26.04 8.96
CA SER A 374 10.79 -27.44 8.96
C SER A 374 10.20 -27.82 7.61
N PHE A 375 9.44 -26.92 6.99
CA PHE A 375 8.93 -27.10 5.64
C PHE A 375 10.06 -27.25 4.61
N ALA A 376 11.11 -26.41 4.68
CA ALA A 376 12.28 -26.56 3.82
C ALA A 376 12.99 -27.92 3.98
N LYS A 377 13.12 -28.40 5.23
CA LYS A 377 13.66 -29.74 5.55
C LYS A 377 12.77 -30.87 4.99
N GLY A 378 11.45 -30.71 5.04
CA GLY A 378 10.48 -31.67 4.53
C GLY A 378 10.46 -31.78 3.00
N CYS A 379 10.49 -30.65 2.30
CA CYS A 379 10.51 -30.62 0.83
C CYS A 379 11.85 -31.09 0.24
N PHE A 380 12.98 -30.68 0.82
CA PHE A 380 14.31 -30.93 0.25
C PHE A 380 15.32 -31.45 1.29
N PRO A 381 15.09 -32.64 1.90
CA PRO A 381 15.96 -33.17 2.95
C PRO A 381 17.42 -33.31 2.50
N GLU A 382 17.66 -33.78 1.27
CA GLU A 382 19.00 -33.96 0.69
C GLU A 382 19.76 -32.63 0.46
N LYS A 383 19.04 -31.50 0.39
CA LYS A 383 19.64 -30.16 0.21
C LYS A 383 19.64 -29.34 1.51
N PHE A 384 19.18 -29.90 2.61
CA PHE A 384 18.88 -29.12 3.81
C PHE A 384 20.15 -28.56 4.47
N ASP A 385 21.29 -29.25 4.42
CA ASP A 385 22.55 -28.71 4.94
C ASP A 385 23.05 -27.51 4.12
N LEU A 386 22.94 -27.57 2.79
CA LEU A 386 23.23 -26.43 1.91
C LEU A 386 22.27 -25.25 2.18
N PHE A 387 21.01 -25.52 2.50
CA PHE A 387 20.05 -24.50 2.94
C PHE A 387 20.52 -23.83 4.26
N LYS A 388 20.98 -24.61 5.26
CA LYS A 388 21.54 -24.06 6.52
C LYS A 388 22.69 -23.11 6.24
N GLU A 389 23.66 -23.53 5.43
CA GLU A 389 24.83 -22.73 5.07
C GLU A 389 24.45 -21.39 4.41
N VAL A 390 23.59 -21.42 3.39
CA VAL A 390 23.12 -20.21 2.69
C VAL A 390 22.37 -19.26 3.64
N MET A 391 21.62 -19.80 4.60
CA MET A 391 20.89 -19.01 5.60
C MET A 391 21.81 -18.35 6.63
N ILE A 392 22.77 -19.10 7.18
CA ILE A 392 23.76 -18.59 8.14
C ILE A 392 24.60 -17.50 7.47
N GLU A 393 25.07 -17.73 6.25
CA GLU A 393 25.93 -16.79 5.55
C GLU A 393 25.19 -15.51 5.13
N ASN A 394 23.90 -15.61 4.75
CA ASN A 394 23.08 -14.41 4.56
C ASN A 394 22.98 -13.56 5.84
N LEU A 395 22.84 -14.22 7.00
CA LEU A 395 22.78 -13.57 8.30
C LEU A 395 24.13 -13.07 8.81
N ARG A 396 25.26 -13.53 8.27
CA ARG A 396 26.59 -12.95 8.51
C ARG A 396 26.87 -11.76 7.60
N ILE A 397 26.84 -11.96 6.27
CA ILE A 397 27.27 -10.94 5.28
C ILE A 397 26.27 -9.79 5.15
N CYS A 398 24.96 -10.05 5.02
CA CYS A 398 24.04 -9.03 4.53
C CYS A 398 23.67 -8.01 5.61
N GLY A 399 24.06 -6.75 5.42
CA GLY A 399 23.57 -5.62 6.23
C GLY A 399 22.06 -5.44 6.07
N ARG A 400 21.35 -5.28 7.19
CA ARG A 400 19.88 -5.11 7.26
C ARG A 400 19.49 -4.20 8.41
N GLU A 401 18.34 -3.55 8.27
CA GLU A 401 17.71 -2.75 9.31
C GLU A 401 17.48 -3.59 10.59
N GLY A 402 17.63 -2.97 11.77
CA GLY A 402 17.51 -3.66 13.06
C GLY A 402 18.68 -4.57 13.46
N LYS A 403 19.67 -4.83 12.59
CA LYS A 403 20.90 -5.54 13.00
C LYS A 403 21.76 -4.68 13.92
N ARG A 404 22.18 -5.25 15.05
CA ARG A 404 23.17 -4.64 15.95
C ARG A 404 24.60 -4.87 15.47
N LYS A 405 25.42 -3.82 15.54
CA LYS A 405 26.86 -3.90 15.27
C LYS A 405 27.55 -4.82 16.29
N GLY A 406 28.35 -5.77 15.81
CA GLY A 406 29.07 -6.73 16.67
C GLY A 406 28.26 -7.95 17.10
N VAL A 407 27.00 -8.10 16.67
CA VAL A 407 26.20 -9.31 16.92
C VAL A 407 26.21 -10.22 15.69
N ASP A 408 26.68 -11.46 15.85
CA ASP A 408 26.58 -12.50 14.81
C ASP A 408 25.18 -13.11 14.82
N TYR A 409 24.32 -12.68 13.90
CA TYR A 409 22.98 -13.23 13.73
C TYR A 409 22.98 -14.64 13.14
N GLY A 410 24.08 -15.11 12.54
CA GLY A 410 24.23 -16.49 12.06
C GLY A 410 24.10 -17.50 13.20
N LYS A 411 24.61 -17.17 14.40
CA LYS A 411 24.48 -18.00 15.61
C LYS A 411 23.03 -18.22 16.05
N PHE A 412 22.12 -17.29 15.75
CA PHE A 412 20.70 -17.48 16.03
C PHE A 412 20.03 -18.42 15.03
N ALA A 413 20.53 -18.50 13.79
CA ALA A 413 20.10 -19.51 12.83
C ALA A 413 20.63 -20.90 13.23
N GLU A 414 21.90 -21.00 13.63
CA GLU A 414 22.51 -22.22 14.19
C GLU A 414 21.70 -22.72 15.41
N GLU A 415 21.29 -21.83 16.33
CA GLU A 415 20.42 -22.15 17.47
C GLU A 415 19.09 -22.80 17.04
N LEU A 416 18.47 -22.33 15.96
CA LEU A 416 17.20 -22.83 15.42
C LEU A 416 17.38 -24.18 14.72
N PHE A 417 18.41 -24.35 13.89
CA PHE A 417 18.70 -25.61 13.20
C PHE A 417 18.99 -26.76 14.20
N LEU A 418 19.79 -26.49 15.24
CA LEU A 418 20.08 -27.47 16.30
C LEU A 418 18.83 -27.90 17.08
N GLN A 419 17.77 -27.10 17.12
CA GLN A 419 16.51 -27.47 17.76
C GLN A 419 15.67 -28.38 16.86
N LEU A 420 15.68 -28.17 15.54
CA LEU A 420 15.03 -29.03 14.54
C LEU A 420 15.73 -30.38 14.33
N GLU A 421 16.94 -30.53 14.85
CA GLU A 421 17.67 -31.81 14.91
C GLU A 421 17.35 -32.60 16.19
N LYS A 422 17.02 -31.90 17.28
CA LYS A 422 16.59 -32.53 18.55
C LYS A 422 15.13 -32.98 18.54
N VAL A 423 14.29 -32.38 17.70
CA VAL A 423 12.95 -32.88 17.43
C VAL A 423 13.05 -34.02 16.42
N THR A 424 13.12 -35.25 16.91
CA THR A 424 12.83 -36.43 16.09
C THR A 424 11.38 -36.34 15.63
N LEU A 425 11.19 -36.01 14.35
CA LEU A 425 9.92 -36.24 13.66
C LEU A 425 9.53 -37.71 13.89
N PRO A 426 8.25 -38.02 14.19
CA PRO A 426 7.77 -39.38 14.11
C PRO A 426 8.14 -39.95 12.74
N SER A 427 8.65 -41.18 12.70
CA SER A 427 8.85 -41.89 11.43
C SER A 427 7.55 -41.82 10.64
N VAL A 428 7.62 -41.42 9.38
CA VAL A 428 6.45 -41.27 8.50
C VAL A 428 5.70 -42.59 8.43
N GLY A 429 4.66 -42.71 9.26
CA GLY A 429 3.62 -43.73 9.17
C GLY A 429 2.47 -43.16 8.35
N ASP A 430 1.90 -43.99 7.49
CA ASP A 430 0.96 -43.55 6.46
C ASP A 430 -0.22 -42.71 7.02
N GLY A 431 -0.25 -41.45 6.58
CA GLY A 431 -1.26 -40.43 6.93
C GLY A 431 -1.41 -39.44 5.76
N PRO A 432 -2.54 -38.72 5.66
CA PRO A 432 -3.48 -38.81 4.54
C PRO A 432 -3.03 -38.24 3.19
N TRP A 433 -1.80 -37.74 3.07
CA TRP A 433 -1.30 -36.98 1.92
C TRP A 433 -1.10 -37.80 0.63
N ASN A 434 -1.04 -39.13 0.70
CA ASN A 434 -0.86 -40.00 -0.48
C ASN A 434 -2.15 -40.30 -1.27
N ASN A 435 -3.35 -40.03 -0.73
CA ASN A 435 -4.61 -40.45 -1.36
C ASN A 435 -5.06 -39.61 -2.57
N LEU A 436 -4.42 -38.46 -2.83
CA LEU A 436 -4.77 -37.59 -3.96
C LEU A 436 -4.07 -37.95 -5.29
N ARG A 437 -3.14 -38.92 -5.28
CA ARG A 437 -2.38 -39.31 -6.50
C ARG A 437 -2.99 -40.46 -7.31
N SER A 438 -4.20 -40.92 -6.96
CA SER A 438 -4.79 -42.16 -7.50
C SER A 438 -6.26 -42.04 -7.95
N GLN A 439 -6.74 -40.83 -8.28
CA GLN A 439 -8.02 -40.63 -8.97
C GLN A 439 -7.90 -39.75 -10.23
N SER A 440 -7.01 -40.15 -11.13
CA SER A 440 -6.98 -39.64 -12.53
C SER A 440 -6.71 -40.77 -13.54
N LYS A 441 -7.39 -41.91 -13.35
CA LYS A 441 -7.60 -42.90 -14.41
C LYS A 441 -9.07 -42.92 -14.79
N VAL A 442 -9.41 -42.16 -15.82
CA VAL A 442 -10.68 -42.33 -16.55
C VAL A 442 -10.62 -43.68 -17.23
N SER A 443 -11.45 -44.62 -16.78
CA SER A 443 -11.61 -45.92 -17.40
C SER A 443 -12.36 -45.76 -18.73
N LEU A 444 -11.68 -45.97 -19.85
CA LEU A 444 -12.35 -46.20 -21.13
C LEU A 444 -13.07 -47.57 -21.08
N PRO A 445 -14.34 -47.67 -21.49
CA PRO A 445 -14.96 -48.95 -21.77
C PRO A 445 -14.39 -49.55 -23.08
N PRO A 446 -14.28 -50.87 -23.21
CA PRO A 446 -13.82 -51.53 -24.44
C PRO A 446 -14.92 -51.58 -25.52
N ASP A 447 -14.49 -51.70 -26.78
CA ASP A 447 -15.35 -51.80 -27.97
C ASP A 447 -16.34 -52.99 -27.94
N GLY A 448 -17.52 -52.80 -28.57
CA GLY A 448 -18.51 -53.87 -28.66
C GLY A 448 -19.76 -53.56 -29.52
N SER A 449 -19.60 -53.51 -30.85
CA SER A 449 -20.60 -53.81 -31.90
C SER A 449 -21.98 -53.12 -31.95
N GLY A 450 -22.39 -52.64 -33.14
CA GLY A 450 -23.81 -52.58 -33.53
C GLY A 450 -24.26 -51.33 -34.29
N ASP A 451 -24.30 -51.43 -35.63
CA ASP A 451 -25.19 -50.77 -36.62
C ASP A 451 -25.44 -49.23 -36.59
N GLY A 452 -25.29 -48.61 -37.77
CA GLY A 452 -25.79 -47.25 -38.08
C GLY A 452 -27.30 -47.22 -38.43
N PRO A 453 -27.86 -46.12 -39.00
CA PRO A 453 -27.30 -45.45 -40.18
C PRO A 453 -27.49 -43.90 -40.29
N GLN A 454 -26.91 -43.32 -41.37
CA GLN A 454 -27.34 -42.12 -42.13
C GLN A 454 -27.37 -40.73 -41.42
N SER A 455 -26.46 -39.79 -41.78
CA SER A 455 -26.50 -38.79 -42.88
C SER A 455 -26.94 -37.41 -42.36
N GLU A 456 -26.51 -36.24 -42.85
CA GLU A 456 -26.00 -35.79 -44.16
C GLU A 456 -24.84 -34.77 -44.04
N PHE A 457 -24.14 -34.56 -45.17
CA PHE A 457 -23.56 -33.33 -45.74
C PHE A 457 -23.68 -31.99 -44.95
N GLU A 458 -22.75 -31.03 -45.04
CA GLU A 458 -21.88 -30.68 -46.18
C GLU A 458 -20.65 -29.85 -45.76
N ALA A 459 -19.58 -29.89 -46.57
CA ALA A 459 -18.48 -28.93 -46.51
C ALA A 459 -18.05 -28.56 -47.94
N PRO A 460 -17.59 -27.32 -48.18
CA PRO A 460 -16.73 -27.02 -49.33
C PRO A 460 -15.38 -26.41 -48.90
N SER A 461 -14.42 -27.28 -48.59
CA SER A 461 -13.28 -27.61 -49.45
C SER A 461 -12.71 -26.59 -50.47
N VAL A 462 -11.35 -26.55 -50.52
CA VAL A 462 -10.43 -26.13 -51.63
C VAL A 462 -10.29 -24.59 -51.84
N SER A 463 -9.12 -23.94 -52.02
CA SER A 463 -7.66 -24.23 -52.07
C SER A 463 -6.87 -22.97 -51.54
N GLY A 464 -5.54 -22.86 -51.44
CA GLY A 464 -4.38 -23.74 -51.67
C GLY A 464 -3.27 -23.07 -52.53
N ILE A 465 -2.00 -23.28 -52.16
CA ILE A 465 -0.74 -23.06 -52.94
C ILE A 465 -0.02 -21.68 -52.88
N SER A 466 1.22 -21.78 -52.37
CA SER A 466 2.45 -20.95 -52.43
C SER A 466 2.53 -19.64 -53.26
N GLY A 467 3.32 -18.68 -52.75
CA GLY A 467 3.87 -17.57 -53.53
C GLY A 467 4.94 -16.77 -52.76
N SER A 468 6.10 -16.53 -53.37
CA SER A 468 7.29 -15.96 -52.71
C SER A 468 7.45 -14.43 -52.86
N HIS A 469 8.20 -13.84 -51.91
CA HIS A 469 9.12 -12.69 -52.08
C HIS A 469 8.68 -11.21 -52.06
N LYS A 470 9.51 -10.44 -51.33
CA LYS A 470 9.99 -9.03 -51.51
C LYS A 470 9.17 -7.82 -51.02
N LYS A 471 9.69 -7.23 -49.93
CA LYS A 471 10.17 -5.84 -49.77
C LYS A 471 9.36 -4.67 -50.38
N ARG A 472 8.86 -3.78 -49.50
CA ARG A 472 9.31 -2.39 -49.23
C ARG A 472 8.40 -1.78 -48.13
N ARG A 473 8.90 -1.17 -47.05
CA ARG A 473 9.37 0.24 -46.94
C ARG A 473 8.46 1.25 -47.62
N ILE A 474 7.72 2.01 -46.81
CA ILE A 474 8.12 3.39 -46.50
C ILE A 474 8.45 3.41 -45.00
#